data_AF-A0A936LC35-F1
#
_entry.id   AF-A0A936LC35-F1
#
_cell.length_a   1.000
_cell.length_b   1.000
_cell.length_c   1.000
_cell.angle_alpha   90.00
_cell.angle_beta   90.00
_cell.angle_gamma   90.00
#
_symmetry.space_group_name_H-M   'P 1'
#
loop_
_entity.id
_entity.type
_entity.pdbx_description
1 polymer ?
#
loop_
_entity_poly.entity_id
_entity_poly.type
_entity_poly.pdbx_seq_one_letter_code
_entity_poly.pdbx_strand_id
1 'polypeptide(L)'
;MAERGCALRLDAGTRDDAGRRLRTVKGHVEGILRMLEDETVYCVDVLKQIKAVEGALHKVGDLVLRSHLHDHVVTAGARGDSERIIEELMEVLKYR
;
A
#
# COMPACT_ATOMS: atom_id res chain seq x y z
N MET A 1 -9.25 6.08 -34.55
CA MET A 1 -9.05 7.16 -33.55
C MET A 1 -8.66 6.48 -32.25
N ALA A 2 -7.36 6.39 -31.99
CA ALA A 2 -6.79 5.50 -30.98
C ALA A 2 -7.04 5.98 -29.55
N GLU A 3 -7.43 5.04 -28.70
CA GLU A 3 -7.57 5.10 -27.26
C GLU A 3 -6.34 5.75 -26.60
N ARG A 4 -6.51 6.93 -26.00
CA ARG A 4 -5.52 7.51 -25.07
C ARG A 4 -6.15 7.56 -23.69
N GLY A 5 -6.34 6.39 -23.09
CA GLY A 5 -6.57 6.30 -21.66
C GLY A 5 -5.34 6.84 -20.93
N CYS A 6 -5.52 7.93 -20.17
CA CYS A 6 -4.54 8.36 -19.18
C CYS A 6 -4.40 7.21 -18.17
N ALA A 7 -3.34 6.43 -18.28
CA ALA A 7 -3.18 5.28 -17.42
C ALA A 7 -2.72 5.79 -16.04
N LEU A 8 -3.66 5.95 -15.11
CA LEU A 8 -3.45 6.32 -13.71
C LEU A 8 -2.60 5.26 -12.99
N ARG A 9 -1.32 5.21 -13.34
CA ARG A 9 -0.34 4.23 -12.88
C ARG A 9 0.57 4.89 -11.85
N LEU A 10 1.11 4.07 -10.97
CA LEU A 10 2.13 4.48 -10.02
C LEU A 10 3.41 4.88 -10.77
N ASP A 11 4.02 5.98 -10.38
CA ASP A 11 5.33 6.36 -10.91
C ASP A 11 6.38 5.29 -10.60
N ALA A 12 7.46 5.28 -11.38
CA ALA A 12 8.48 4.24 -11.28
C ALA A 12 9.22 4.25 -9.94
N GLY A 13 9.49 5.43 -9.38
CA GLY A 13 10.20 5.57 -8.11
C GLY A 13 9.38 5.03 -6.94
N THR A 14 8.11 5.42 -6.86
CA THR A 14 7.18 4.92 -5.83
C THR A 14 6.95 3.42 -5.98
N ARG A 15 6.84 2.91 -7.21
CA ARG A 15 6.70 1.46 -7.46
C ARG A 15 7.90 0.66 -6.94
N ASP A 16 9.10 1.12 -7.22
CA ASP A 16 10.31 0.44 -6.77
C ASP A 16 10.45 0.52 -5.25
N ASP A 17 10.10 1.65 -4.64
CA ASP A 17 10.15 1.81 -3.18
C ASP A 17 9.10 0.98 -2.44
N ALA A 18 7.85 1.02 -2.89
CA ALA A 18 6.79 0.16 -2.37
C ALA A 18 7.18 -1.32 -2.50
N GLY A 19 7.71 -1.72 -3.65
CA GLY A 19 8.18 -3.09 -3.89
C GLY A 19 9.32 -3.52 -2.95
N ARG A 20 10.30 -2.64 -2.68
CA ARG A 20 11.37 -2.92 -1.70
C ARG A 20 10.81 -3.10 -0.29
N ARG A 21 9.93 -2.21 0.16
CA ARG A 21 9.32 -2.28 1.50
C ARG A 21 8.45 -3.52 1.66
N LEU A 22 7.67 -3.89 0.66
CA LEU A 22 6.87 -5.12 0.68
C LEU A 22 7.74 -6.38 0.73
N ARG A 23 8.92 -6.40 0.10
CA ARG A 23 9.88 -7.51 0.27
C ARG A 23 10.39 -7.60 1.72
N THR A 24 10.64 -6.48 2.38
CA THR A 24 10.97 -6.47 3.82
C THR A 24 9.81 -7.00 4.66
N VAL A 25 8.59 -6.55 4.40
CA VAL A 25 7.38 -7.03 5.10
C VAL A 25 7.20 -8.54 4.91
N LYS A 26 7.40 -9.05 3.69
CA LYS A 26 7.38 -10.50 3.42
C LYS A 26 8.36 -11.25 4.32
N GLY A 27 9.62 -10.81 4.40
CA GLY A 27 10.61 -11.44 5.27
C GLY A 27 10.25 -11.37 6.75
N HIS A 28 9.57 -10.30 7.18
CA HIS A 28 9.05 -10.18 8.55
C HIS A 28 7.94 -11.20 8.83
N VAL A 29 6.98 -11.36 7.90
CA VAL A 29 5.93 -12.38 8.01
C VAL A 29 6.54 -13.79 8.05
N GLU A 30 7.53 -14.08 7.22
CA GLU A 30 8.27 -15.35 7.29
C GLU A 30 8.97 -15.55 8.65
N GLY A 31 9.44 -14.46 9.29
CA GLY A 31 9.96 -14.50 10.65
C GLY A 31 8.90 -14.85 11.70
N ILE A 32 7.69 -14.31 11.56
CA ILE A 32 6.55 -14.64 12.44
C ILE A 32 6.16 -16.11 12.27
N LEU A 33 6.15 -16.64 11.04
CA LEU A 33 5.88 -18.06 10.81
C LEU A 33 6.89 -18.95 11.55
N ARG A 34 8.19 -18.62 11.48
CA ARG A 34 9.23 -19.33 12.26
C ARG A 34 9.03 -19.22 13.77
N MET A 35 8.58 -18.07 14.27
CA MET A 35 8.24 -17.92 15.69
C MET A 35 7.10 -18.85 16.12
N LEU A 36 6.14 -19.13 15.23
CA LEU A 36 5.01 -20.01 15.52
C LEU A 36 5.37 -21.50 15.49
N GLU A 37 6.51 -21.87 14.90
CA GLU A 37 7.03 -23.24 14.93
C GLU A 37 7.65 -23.59 16.30
N ASP A 38 7.96 -22.60 17.14
CA ASP A 38 8.53 -22.77 18.47
C ASP A 38 7.44 -22.63 19.56
N GLU A 39 7.11 -23.74 20.21
CA GLU A 39 6.08 -23.82 21.26
C GLU A 39 6.42 -23.01 22.52
N THR A 40 7.69 -22.58 22.69
CA THR A 40 8.12 -21.78 23.84
C THR A 40 7.88 -20.28 23.66
N VAL A 41 7.56 -19.83 22.45
CA VAL A 41 7.38 -18.42 22.13
C VAL A 41 6.13 -17.85 22.80
N TYR A 42 6.30 -16.70 23.47
CA TYR A 42 5.21 -16.02 24.14
C TYR A 42 4.26 -15.34 23.12
N CYS A 43 2.96 -15.59 23.26
CA CYS A 43 1.93 -15.10 22.35
C CYS A 43 1.94 -13.56 22.18
N VAL A 44 2.27 -12.81 23.24
CA VAL A 44 2.36 -11.34 23.16
C VAL A 44 3.50 -10.88 22.24
N ASP A 45 4.59 -11.64 22.15
CA ASP A 45 5.70 -11.28 21.27
C ASP A 45 5.34 -11.51 19.80
N VAL A 46 4.61 -12.59 19.49
CA VAL A 46 4.01 -12.78 18.16
C VAL A 46 3.07 -11.62 17.82
N LEU A 47 2.19 -11.22 18.75
CA LEU A 47 1.28 -10.09 18.55
C LEU A 47 2.03 -8.78 18.27
N LYS A 48 3.12 -8.50 19.00
CA LYS A 48 3.97 -7.32 18.73
C LYS A 48 4.54 -7.36 17.31
N GLN A 49 5.00 -8.52 16.84
CA GLN A 49 5.53 -8.65 15.48
C GLN A 49 4.44 -8.46 14.42
N ILE A 50 3.24 -9.00 14.63
CA ILE A 50 2.09 -8.77 13.75
C ILE A 50 1.76 -7.27 13.68
N LYS A 51 1.74 -6.56 14.82
CA LYS A 51 1.52 -5.10 14.84
C LYS A 51 2.62 -4.31 14.14
N ALA A 52 3.87 -4.78 14.20
CA ALA A 52 4.95 -4.19 13.43
C ALA A 52 4.74 -4.36 11.90
N VAL A 53 4.27 -5.53 11.47
CA VAL A 53 3.91 -5.80 10.07
C VAL A 53 2.75 -4.92 9.61
N GLU A 54 1.67 -4.82 10.38
CA GLU A 54 0.53 -3.92 10.09
C GLU A 54 1.00 -2.47 9.92
N GLY A 55 1.82 -1.97 10.85
CA GLY A 55 2.37 -0.62 10.79
C GLY A 55 3.28 -0.40 9.57
N ALA A 56 4.03 -1.42 9.14
CA ALA A 56 4.84 -1.35 7.93
C ALA A 56 3.97 -1.33 6.66
N LEU A 57 2.90 -2.14 6.61
CA LEU A 57 1.94 -2.13 5.51
C LEU A 57 1.21 -0.79 5.39
N HIS A 58 0.78 -0.20 6.51
CA HIS A 58 0.19 1.15 6.51
C HIS A 58 1.11 2.20 5.88
N LYS A 59 2.42 2.17 6.22
CA LYS A 59 3.40 3.09 5.62
C LYS A 59 3.58 2.89 4.12
N VAL A 60 3.45 1.67 3.61
CA VAL A 60 3.48 1.39 2.16
C VAL A 60 2.20 1.90 1.50
N GLY A 61 1.04 1.68 2.12
CA GLY A 61 -0.23 2.23 1.65
C GLY A 61 -0.21 3.75 1.54
N ASP A 62 0.27 4.44 2.59
CA ASP A 62 0.40 5.90 2.61
C ASP A 62 1.37 6.44 1.55
N LEU A 63 2.42 5.67 1.21
CA LEU A 63 3.34 6.02 0.12
C LEU A 63 2.64 5.96 -1.24
N VAL A 64 1.93 4.86 -1.51
CA VAL A 64 1.17 4.67 -2.76
C VAL A 64 0.07 5.70 -2.90
N LEU A 65 -0.67 5.96 -1.81
CA LEU A 65 -1.75 6.94 -1.79
C LEU A 65 -1.21 8.35 -2.10
N ARG A 66 -0.11 8.77 -1.45
CA ARG A 66 0.48 10.08 -1.71
C ARG A 66 0.92 10.26 -3.15
N SER A 67 1.55 9.25 -3.75
CA SER A 67 1.89 9.25 -5.18
C SER A 67 0.63 9.43 -6.05
N HIS A 68 -0.44 8.68 -5.78
CA HIS A 68 -1.69 8.81 -6.52
C HIS A 68 -2.32 10.21 -6.40
N LEU A 69 -2.38 10.77 -5.18
CA LEU A 69 -2.92 12.11 -4.96
C LEU A 69 -2.12 13.17 -5.74
N HIS A 70 -0.80 13.09 -5.69
CA HIS A 70 0.08 14.05 -6.36
C HIS A 70 -0.01 13.96 -7.89
N ASP A 71 0.07 12.75 -8.44
CA ASP A 71 0.22 12.55 -9.88
C ASP A 71 -1.12 12.61 -10.62
N HIS A 72 -2.20 12.16 -9.98
CA HIS A 72 -3.48 11.94 -10.65
C HIS A 72 -4.56 12.91 -10.18
N VAL A 73 -4.71 13.13 -8.87
CA VAL A 73 -5.80 13.98 -8.35
C VAL A 73 -5.58 15.46 -8.66
N VAL A 74 -4.35 15.96 -8.55
CA VAL A 74 -4.01 17.37 -8.81
C VAL A 74 -4.46 17.83 -10.21
N THR A 75 -4.40 16.94 -11.20
CA THR A 75 -4.76 17.25 -12.60
C THR A 75 -6.15 16.73 -13.00
N ALA A 76 -6.89 16.10 -12.08
CA ALA A 76 -8.18 15.45 -12.37
C ALA A 76 -9.29 16.43 -12.80
N GLY A 77 -9.26 17.66 -12.29
CA GLY A 77 -10.21 18.70 -12.69
C GLY A 77 -10.09 19.06 -14.17
N ALA A 78 -8.86 19.15 -14.67
CA ALA A 78 -8.57 19.44 -16.07
C ALA A 78 -8.86 18.25 -17.00
N ARG A 79 -8.77 17.01 -16.48
CA ARG A 79 -9.09 15.79 -17.24
C ARG A 79 -10.57 15.43 -17.24
N GLY A 80 -11.39 16.06 -16.38
CA GLY A 80 -12.81 15.75 -16.25
C GLY A 80 -13.10 14.41 -15.56
N ASP A 81 -12.14 13.84 -14.82
CA ASP A 81 -12.27 12.54 -14.16
C ASP A 81 -12.25 12.63 -12.62
N SER A 82 -12.49 13.82 -12.08
CA SER A 82 -12.45 14.10 -10.62
C SER A 82 -13.42 13.24 -9.83
N GLU A 83 -14.70 13.19 -10.22
CA GLU A 83 -15.74 12.45 -9.49
C GLU A 83 -15.41 10.96 -9.43
N ARG A 84 -15.03 10.38 -10.57
CA ARG A 84 -14.63 8.97 -10.67
C ARG A 84 -13.46 8.64 -9.73
N ILE A 85 -12.42 9.47 -9.71
CA ILE A 85 -11.25 9.23 -8.85
C ILE A 85 -11.60 9.38 -7.37
N ILE A 86 -12.49 10.32 -7.01
CA ILE A 86 -12.97 10.48 -5.63
C ILE A 86 -13.76 9.25 -5.19
N GLU A 87 -14.71 8.78 -6.00
CA GLU A 87 -15.49 7.57 -5.70
C GLU A 87 -14.59 6.33 -5.53
N GLU A 88 -13.64 6.12 -6.46
CA GLU A 88 -12.67 5.02 -6.40
C GLU A 88 -11.83 5.08 -5.12
N LEU A 89 -11.33 6.26 -4.74
CA LEU A 89 -10.52 6.41 -3.54
C LEU A 89 -11.34 6.24 -2.26
N MET A 90 -12.58 6.75 -2.23
CA MET A 90 -13.48 6.58 -1.10
C MET A 90 -13.85 5.11 -0.86
N GLU A 91 -14.01 4.30 -1.92
CA GLU A 91 -14.17 2.85 -1.79
C GLU A 91 -12.97 2.19 -1.11
N VAL A 92 -11.75 2.49 -1.55
CA VAL A 92 -10.53 1.89 -0.98
C VAL A 92 -10.35 2.27 0.51
N LEU A 93 -10.69 3.50 0.88
CA LEU A 93 -10.53 3.99 2.26
C LEU A 93 -11.54 3.40 3.26
N LYS A 94 -12.59 2.70 2.80
CA LYS A 94 -13.55 1.99 3.69
C LYS A 94 -12.92 0.82 4.43
N TYR A 95 -11.86 0.23 3.88
CA TYR A 95 -11.21 -0.96 4.42
C TYR A 95 -10.16 -0.66 5.50
N ARG A 96 -10.26 0.51 6.14
CA ARG A 96 -9.33 0.99 7.15
C ARG A 96 -9.76 0.65 8.57
#